data_AF-A0A418GCB4-F1
#
_entry.id   AF-A0A418GCB4-F1
#
_cell.length_a   1.000
_cell.length_b   1.000
_cell.length_c   1.000
_cell.angle_alpha   90.00
_cell.angle_beta   90.00
_cell.angle_gamma   90.00
#
_symmetry.space_group_name_H-M   'P 1'
#
loop_
_entity.id
_entity.type
_entity.pdbx_description
1 polymer ?
#
loop_
_entity_poly.entity_id
_entity_poly.type
_entity_poly.pdbx_seq_one_letter_code
_entity_poly.pdbx_strand_id
1 'polypeptide(L)' 'VDILRANRGPLVMEVNASPGLEGIEKTTGIDIAGKMIRWIERHATTEYCLKTGG' A
#
# COMPACT_ATOMS: atom_id res chain seq x y z
N VAL A 1 -4.92 -5.31 0.54
CA VAL A 1 -4.98 -6.78 0.46
C VAL A 1 -6.27 -7.19 1.13
N ASP A 2 -7.10 -7.91 0.41
CA ASP A 2 -8.38 -8.39 0.91
C ASP A 2 -8.20 -9.80 1.48
N ILE A 3 -8.66 -9.98 2.71
CA ILE A 3 -8.38 -11.16 3.51
C ILE A 3 -9.69 -11.70 4.09
N LEU A 4 -9.94 -13.00 3.91
CA LEU A 4 -11.02 -13.72 4.56
C LEU A 4 -10.52 -14.43 5.82
N ARG A 5 -11.33 -14.42 6.88
CA ARG A 5 -11.08 -15.22 8.08
C ARG A 5 -11.57 -16.65 7.84
N ALA A 6 -10.71 -17.64 8.09
CA ALA A 6 -11.07 -19.05 8.03
C ALA A 6 -10.48 -19.82 9.22
N ASN A 7 -11.03 -21.00 9.51
CA ASN A 7 -10.58 -21.86 10.63
C ASN A 7 -9.12 -22.30 10.51
N ARG A 8 -8.59 -22.32 9.27
CA ARG A 8 -7.18 -22.66 8.96
C ARG A 8 -6.26 -21.43 8.89
N GLY A 9 -6.72 -20.28 9.38
CA GLY A 9 -6.02 -19.01 9.32
C GLY A 9 -6.54 -18.06 8.22
N PRO A 10 -5.98 -16.83 8.14
CA PRO A 10 -6.39 -15.84 7.15
C PRO A 10 -6.07 -16.28 5.72
N LEU A 11 -6.99 -16.06 4.79
CA LEU A 11 -6.83 -16.37 3.37
C LEU A 11 -6.77 -15.08 2.57
N VAL A 12 -5.71 -14.89 1.80
CA VAL A 12 -5.58 -13.76 0.86
C VAL A 12 -6.47 -14.03 -0.36
N MET A 13 -7.35 -13.10 -0.67
CA MET A 13 -8.25 -13.17 -1.82
C MET A 13 -7.76 -12.33 -2.99
N GLU A 14 -7.37 -11.09 -2.71
CA GLU A 14 -6.97 -10.13 -3.74
C GLU A 14 -5.87 -9.20 -3.22
N VAL A 15 -4.96 -8.86 -4.12
CA VAL A 15 -3.95 -7.83 -3.90
C VAL A 15 -4.20 -6.71 -4.89
N ASN A 16 -4.71 -5.60 -4.37
CA ASN A 16 -4.95 -4.38 -5.11
C ASN A 16 -3.69 -3.52 -5.16
N ALA A 17 -3.24 -3.18 -6.38
CA ALA A 17 -2.13 -2.23 -6.58
C ALA A 17 -2.56 -0.76 -6.35
N SER A 18 -3.85 -0.46 -6.57
CA SER A 18 -4.41 0.88 -6.41
C SER A 18 -5.72 0.84 -5.60
N PRO A 19 -5.64 0.65 -4.27
CA PRO A 19 -6.82 0.69 -3.40
C PRO A 19 -7.34 2.12 -3.21
N GLY A 20 -8.65 2.26 -2.99
CA GLY A 20 -9.22 3.51 -2.48
C GLY A 20 -8.78 3.77 -1.03
N LEU A 21 -8.39 5.00 -0.70
CA LEU A 21 -7.81 5.34 0.61
C LEU A 21 -8.78 6.06 1.56
N GLU A 22 -9.75 6.82 1.05
CA GLU A 22 -10.62 7.73 1.85
C GLU A 22 -11.25 7.03 3.07
N GLY A 23 -11.90 5.88 2.86
CA GLY A 23 -12.53 5.14 3.95
C GLY A 23 -11.54 4.59 4.98
N ILE A 24 -10.35 4.18 4.53
CA ILE A 24 -9.29 3.65 5.40
C ILE A 24 -8.71 4.78 6.26
N GLU A 25 -8.41 5.93 5.64
CA GLU A 25 -7.88 7.09 6.35
C GLU A 25 -8.88 7.64 7.36
N LYS A 26 -10.16 7.76 6.98
CA LYS A 26 -11.23 8.21 7.89
C LYS A 26 -11.39 7.29 9.10
N THR A 27 -11.27 5.98 8.91
CA THR A 27 -11.46 5.00 9.99
C THR A 27 -10.24 4.88 10.89
N THR A 28 -9.04 4.99 10.32
CA THR A 28 -7.77 4.80 11.06
C THR A 28 -7.18 6.09 11.61
N GLY A 29 -7.59 7.25 11.08
CA GLY A 29 -6.98 8.55 11.38
C GLY A 29 -5.55 8.70 10.82
N ILE A 30 -5.12 7.79 9.95
CA ILE A 30 -3.77 7.79 9.38
C ILE A 30 -3.81 8.46 8.00
N ASP A 31 -2.98 9.46 7.79
CA ASP A 31 -2.67 10.06 6.48
C ASP A 31 -1.76 9.10 5.68
N ILE A 32 -2.38 8.20 4.91
CA ILE A 32 -1.72 7.20 4.08
C ILE A 32 -1.20 7.86 2.80
N ALA A 33 -2.01 8.68 2.14
CA ALA A 33 -1.63 9.37 0.91
C ALA A 33 -0.37 10.22 1.12
N GLY A 34 -0.33 11.03 2.17
CA GLY A 34 0.85 11.82 2.51
C GLY A 34 2.05 10.96 2.91
N LYS A 35 1.84 9.80 3.56
CA LYS A 35 2.93 8.84 3.83
C LYS A 35 3.52 8.28 2.53
N MET A 36 2.68 7.97 1.53
CA MET A 36 3.14 7.50 0.21
C MET A 36 3.95 8.58 -0.49
N ILE A 37 3.46 9.83 -0.54
CA ILE A 37 4.19 10.96 -1.14
C ILE A 37 5.54 11.15 -0.44
N ARG A 38 5.56 11.25 0.90
CA ARG A 38 6.80 11.39 1.67
C ARG A 38 7.77 10.21 1.48
N TRP A 39 7.25 9.02 1.20
CA TRP A 39 8.08 7.87 0.88
C TRP A 39 8.70 8.05 -0.50
N ILE A 40 7.91 8.39 -1.52
CA ILE A 40 8.38 8.64 -2.87
C ILE A 40 9.42 9.77 -2.88
N GLU A 41 9.16 10.91 -2.25
CA GLU A 41 10.09 12.05 -2.17
C GLU A 41 11.45 11.67 -1.58
N ARG A 42 11.46 10.81 -0.55
CA ARG A 42 12.71 10.31 0.07
C ARG A 42 13.49 9.35 -0.81
N HIS A 43 12.82 8.65 -1.72
CA HIS A 43 13.43 7.65 -2.58
C HIS A 43 13.65 8.15 -4.01
N ALA A 44 13.01 9.23 -4.46
CA ALA A 44 13.13 9.78 -5.81
C ALA A 44 14.45 10.56 -6.06
N THR A 45 15.52 10.25 -5.33
CA THR A 45 16.86 10.77 -5.62
C THR A 45 17.39 10.18 -6.93
N THR A 46 18.21 10.94 -7.66
CA THR A 46 18.69 10.62 -9.02
C THR A 46 19.38 9.26 -9.17
N GLU A 47 19.86 8.65 -8.08
CA GLU A 47 20.45 7.30 -8.07
C GLU A 47 19.45 6.15 -7.85
N TYR A 48 18.17 6.47 -7.59
CA TYR A 48 17.13 5.47 -7.37
C TYR A 48 16.61 4.95 -8.71
N CYS A 49 17.32 3.97 -9.25
CA CYS A 49 16.81 3.15 -10.33
C CYS A 49 15.73 2.23 -9.76
N LEU A 50 14.45 2.52 -10.05
CA LEU A 50 13.42 1.48 -10.01
C LEU A 50 13.89 0.40 -10.97
N LYS A 51 14.49 -0.68 -10.46
CA LYS A 51 14.84 -1.83 -11.30
C LYS A 51 13.55 -2.25 -12.01
N THR A 52 13.45 -1.90 -13.28
CA THR A 52 12.49 -2.49 -14.20
C THR A 52 12.87 -3.97 -14.25
N GLY A 53 12.06 -4.81 -13.61
CA GLY A 53 12.22 -6.26 -13.68
C GLY A 53 12.16 -6.72 -15.14
N GLY A 54 13.01 -7.70 -15.47
CA GLY A 54 12.92 -8.47 -16.71
C GLY A 54 11.80 -9.51 -16.67
#